data_AF-A0A967Z2Q0-F1
#
_entry.id   AF-A0A967Z2Q0-F1
#
_cell.length_a   1.000
_cell.length_b   1.000
_cell.length_c   1.000
_cell.angle_alpha   90.00
_cell.angle_beta   90.00
_cell.angle_gamma   90.00
#
_symmetry.space_group_name_H-M   'P 1'
#
loop_
_entity.id
_entity.type
_entity.pdbx_description
1 polymer ?
#
loop_
_entity_poly.entity_id
_entity_poly.type
_entity_poly.pdbx_seq_one_letter_code
_entity_poly.pdbx_strand_id
1 'polypeptide(L)'
;MRNDNNLRKSLVKTGVVAGIAVVVMYITPKLLPLPHFLSNAFFIYQGPLLLVTFIGLYPFLSKENISIPVILGTIFGAIAGVCRMMFSVVQMNNLIYIRRYMSGTETPEAKQIWQNILSGVFTVQNGLNYVMDFFLDWAILLLSIAIWRHPKLGKIFSVFGFIVGGLHFLMKAHTFPEPPAEAGLFDAGPLVSIWAAFVVIWVLRNISWMDE
;
A
#
# COMPACT_ATOMS: atom_id res chain seq x y z
N MET A 1 -5.62 -32.16 10.49
CA MET A 1 -4.65 -31.80 9.43
C MET A 1 -5.33 -31.32 8.13
N ARG A 2 -6.26 -32.07 7.51
CA ARG A 2 -6.91 -31.67 6.24
C ARG A 2 -7.69 -30.33 6.29
N ASN A 3 -8.34 -30.03 7.42
CA ASN A 3 -9.05 -28.75 7.61
C ASN A 3 -8.13 -27.53 7.70
N ASP A 4 -6.90 -27.71 8.19
CA ASP A 4 -5.94 -26.61 8.36
C ASP A 4 -5.36 -26.16 7.01
N ASN A 5 -5.02 -27.12 6.14
CA ASN A 5 -4.54 -26.81 4.78
C ASN A 5 -5.62 -26.09 3.94
N ASN A 6 -6.88 -26.49 4.06
CA ASN A 6 -8.00 -25.82 3.38
C ASN A 6 -8.16 -24.38 3.85
N LEU A 7 -8.04 -24.13 5.16
CA LEU A 7 -8.11 -22.79 5.73
C LEU A 7 -6.94 -21.92 5.25
N ARG A 8 -5.71 -22.42 5.32
CA ARG A 8 -4.50 -21.72 4.84
C ARG A 8 -4.61 -21.35 3.37
N LYS A 9 -5.02 -22.29 2.51
CA LYS A 9 -5.23 -22.03 1.08
C LYS A 9 -6.33 -21.00 0.83
N SER A 10 -7.43 -21.06 1.59
CA SER A 10 -8.51 -20.08 1.48
C SER A 10 -8.04 -18.69 1.91
N LEU A 11 -7.23 -18.60 2.96
CA LEU A 11 -6.62 -17.34 3.40
C LEU A 11 -5.69 -16.77 2.32
N VAL A 12 -4.89 -17.60 1.65
CA VAL A 12 -4.07 -17.19 0.49
C VAL A 12 -4.94 -16.66 -0.65
N LYS A 13 -6.03 -17.36 -1.00
CA LYS A 13 -6.98 -16.88 -2.03
C LYS A 13 -7.54 -15.51 -1.68
N THR A 14 -8.00 -15.33 -0.44
CA THR A 14 -8.56 -14.07 0.03
C THR A 14 -7.53 -12.95 -0.04
N GLY A 15 -6.30 -13.19 0.42
CA GLY A 15 -5.20 -12.22 0.32
C GLY A 15 -4.86 -11.85 -1.12
N VAL A 16 -4.84 -12.82 -2.02
CA VAL A 16 -4.57 -12.59 -3.45
C VAL A 16 -5.66 -11.75 -4.10
N VAL A 17 -6.94 -12.07 -3.84
CA VAL A 17 -8.07 -11.29 -4.36
C VAL A 17 -8.04 -9.87 -3.82
N ALA A 18 -7.76 -9.70 -2.52
CA ALA A 18 -7.61 -8.39 -1.90
C ALA A 18 -6.44 -7.61 -2.53
N GLY A 19 -5.31 -8.26 -2.79
CA GLY A 19 -4.13 -7.62 -3.41
C GLY A 19 -4.38 -7.16 -4.83
N ILE A 20 -5.08 -7.98 -5.63
CA ILE A 20 -5.52 -7.58 -6.97
C ILE A 20 -6.48 -6.38 -6.88
N ALA A 21 -7.43 -6.41 -5.95
CA ALA A 21 -8.36 -5.31 -5.73
C ALA A 21 -7.63 -4.01 -5.32
N VAL A 22 -6.61 -4.07 -4.46
CA VAL A 22 -5.75 -2.92 -4.11
C VAL A 22 -5.11 -2.30 -5.34
N VAL A 23 -4.56 -3.11 -6.24
CA VAL A 23 -3.90 -2.64 -7.47
C VAL A 23 -4.91 -1.99 -8.41
N VAL A 24 -6.07 -2.63 -8.60
CA VAL A 24 -7.17 -2.06 -9.40
C VAL A 24 -7.62 -0.72 -8.80
N MET A 25 -7.89 -0.67 -7.50
CA MET A 25 -8.34 0.55 -6.82
C MET A 25 -7.31 1.68 -6.87
N TYR A 26 -6.02 1.36 -6.96
CA TYR A 26 -4.96 2.35 -7.14
C TYR A 26 -4.91 2.92 -8.56
N ILE A 27 -5.03 2.06 -9.58
CA ILE A 27 -4.83 2.42 -10.99
C ILE A 27 -6.09 3.03 -11.59
N THR A 28 -7.28 2.48 -11.29
CA THR A 28 -8.54 2.88 -11.92
C THR A 28 -8.82 4.39 -11.80
N PRO A 29 -8.69 5.05 -10.63
CA PRO A 29 -8.95 6.49 -10.52
C PRO A 29 -7.98 7.36 -11.32
N LYS A 30 -6.81 6.83 -11.70
CA LYS A 30 -5.81 7.54 -12.52
C LYS A 30 -6.10 7.44 -14.01
N LEU A 31 -6.77 6.36 -14.44
CA LEU A 31 -7.05 6.08 -15.85
C LEU A 31 -8.48 6.45 -16.26
N LEU A 32 -9.43 6.40 -15.32
CA LEU A 32 -10.85 6.59 -15.60
C LEU A 32 -11.44 7.65 -14.67
N PRO A 33 -12.31 8.55 -15.19
CA PRO A 33 -13.05 9.49 -14.36
C PRO A 33 -14.13 8.74 -13.57
N LEU A 34 -13.87 8.48 -12.29
CA LEU A 34 -14.82 7.82 -11.42
C LEU A 34 -15.74 8.84 -10.73
N PRO A 35 -17.03 8.49 -10.50
CA PRO A 35 -17.88 9.22 -9.57
C PRO A 35 -17.20 9.40 -8.20
N HIS A 36 -17.39 10.56 -7.56
CA HIS A 36 -16.71 10.89 -6.29
C HIS A 36 -16.90 9.83 -5.20
N PHE A 37 -18.10 9.24 -5.07
CA PHE A 37 -18.33 8.20 -4.06
C PHE A 37 -17.47 6.95 -4.29
N LEU A 38 -17.24 6.56 -5.56
CA LEU A 38 -16.37 5.42 -5.90
C LEU A 38 -14.91 5.78 -5.72
N SER A 39 -14.47 6.97 -6.16
CA SER A 39 -13.09 7.42 -5.97
C SER A 39 -12.73 7.48 -4.48
N ASN A 40 -13.63 7.99 -3.63
CA ASN A 40 -13.44 8.06 -2.19
C ASN A 40 -13.41 6.67 -1.55
N ALA A 41 -14.33 5.78 -1.94
CA ALA A 41 -14.32 4.39 -1.48
C ALA A 41 -13.01 3.69 -1.89
N PHE A 42 -12.55 3.89 -3.13
CA PHE A 42 -11.31 3.31 -3.63
C PHE A 42 -10.10 3.77 -2.83
N PHE A 43 -10.05 5.06 -2.50
CA PHE A 43 -8.97 5.64 -1.71
C PHE A 43 -8.95 5.10 -0.27
N ILE A 44 -10.10 5.07 0.41
CA ILE A 44 -10.21 4.67 1.83
C ILE A 44 -10.05 3.16 2.01
N TYR A 45 -10.79 2.35 1.25
CA TYR A 45 -10.84 0.90 1.44
C TYR A 45 -9.62 0.16 0.89
N GLN A 46 -8.68 0.87 0.25
CA GLN A 46 -7.39 0.30 -0.10
C GLN A 46 -6.60 -0.18 1.12
N GLY A 47 -6.69 0.52 2.26
CA GLY A 47 -5.95 0.16 3.47
C GLY A 47 -6.33 -1.21 4.05
N PRO A 48 -7.61 -1.48 4.35
CA PRO A 48 -8.05 -2.79 4.83
C PRO A 48 -7.72 -3.93 3.85
N LEU A 49 -7.86 -3.71 2.54
CA LEU A 49 -7.52 -4.73 1.55
C LEU A 49 -6.00 -4.99 1.50
N LEU A 50 -5.17 -3.96 1.67
CA LEU A 50 -3.73 -4.11 1.77
C LEU A 50 -3.34 -4.96 2.99
N LEU A 51 -3.96 -4.71 4.15
CA LEU A 51 -3.79 -5.52 5.35
C LEU A 51 -4.14 -6.99 5.08
N VAL A 52 -5.32 -7.25 4.49
CA VAL A 52 -5.77 -8.62 4.15
C VAL A 52 -4.81 -9.28 3.17
N THR A 53 -4.23 -8.52 2.25
CA THR A 53 -3.21 -9.01 1.31
C THR A 53 -2.00 -9.55 2.06
N PHE A 54 -1.41 -8.77 2.96
CA PHE A 54 -0.21 -9.21 3.70
C PHE A 54 -0.50 -10.41 4.61
N ILE A 55 -1.61 -10.40 5.35
CA ILE A 55 -2.02 -11.53 6.18
C ILE A 55 -2.26 -12.77 5.30
N GLY A 56 -2.88 -12.61 4.14
CA GLY A 56 -3.16 -13.71 3.24
C GLY A 56 -1.93 -14.26 2.51
N LEU A 57 -0.89 -13.46 2.28
CA LEU A 57 0.37 -13.93 1.71
C LEU A 57 1.21 -14.75 2.69
N TYR A 58 1.03 -14.54 4.00
CA TYR A 58 1.83 -15.21 5.03
C TYR A 58 1.85 -16.74 4.91
N PRO A 59 0.70 -17.46 4.84
CA PRO A 59 0.70 -18.92 4.79
C PRO A 59 1.41 -19.50 3.56
N PHE A 60 1.44 -18.75 2.44
CA PHE A 60 2.15 -19.13 1.23
C PHE A 60 3.65 -18.94 1.40
N LEU A 61 4.07 -17.74 1.83
CA LEU A 61 5.49 -17.42 2.02
C LEU A 61 6.14 -18.22 3.15
N SER A 62 5.36 -18.65 4.13
CA SER A 62 5.82 -19.42 5.28
C SER A 62 5.69 -20.94 5.10
N LYS A 63 5.29 -21.43 3.92
CA LYS A 63 4.96 -22.85 3.73
C LYS A 63 6.15 -23.78 3.99
N GLU A 64 7.30 -23.50 3.38
CA GLU A 64 8.51 -24.32 3.53
C GLU A 64 9.30 -24.00 4.80
N ASN A 65 9.43 -22.71 5.10
CA ASN A 65 10.25 -22.26 6.22
C ASN A 65 9.70 -20.95 6.78
N ILE A 66 9.36 -20.98 8.07
CA ILE A 66 9.01 -19.78 8.82
C ILE A 66 10.31 -19.06 9.18
N SER A 67 10.47 -17.83 8.67
CA SER A 67 11.62 -17.00 8.94
C SER A 67 11.22 -15.63 9.52
N ILE A 68 12.12 -15.02 10.27
CA ILE A 68 11.91 -13.68 10.86
C ILE A 68 11.48 -12.65 9.81
N PRO A 69 12.09 -12.56 8.60
CA PRO A 69 11.66 -11.61 7.59
C PRO A 69 10.21 -11.83 7.11
N VAL A 70 9.73 -13.07 7.03
CA VAL A 70 8.32 -13.34 6.68
C VAL A 70 7.37 -12.82 7.77
N ILE A 71 7.69 -13.08 9.04
CA ILE A 71 6.87 -12.66 10.17
C ILE A 71 6.85 -11.13 10.25
N LEU A 72 8.01 -10.48 10.34
CA LEU A 72 8.11 -9.03 10.46
C LEU A 72 7.58 -8.32 9.22
N GLY A 73 7.86 -8.83 8.02
CA GLY A 73 7.34 -8.26 6.78
C GLY A 73 5.82 -8.31 6.71
N THR A 74 5.21 -9.40 7.19
CA THR A 74 3.74 -9.50 7.29
C THR A 74 3.17 -8.52 8.31
N ILE A 75 3.77 -8.43 9.50
CA ILE A 75 3.33 -7.51 10.56
C ILE A 75 3.41 -6.05 10.08
N PHE A 76 4.55 -5.66 9.50
CA PHE A 76 4.73 -4.31 8.97
C PHE A 76 3.78 -4.01 7.82
N GLY A 77 3.54 -4.98 6.92
CA GLY A 77 2.56 -4.80 5.85
C GLY A 77 1.13 -4.63 6.37
N ALA A 78 0.76 -5.36 7.42
CA ALA A 78 -0.53 -5.18 8.09
C ALA A 78 -0.65 -3.78 8.73
N ILE A 79 0.39 -3.32 9.43
CA ILE A 79 0.46 -1.97 10.01
C ILE A 79 0.35 -0.91 8.89
N ALA A 80 1.06 -1.08 7.78
CA ALA A 80 0.95 -0.20 6.62
C ALA A 80 -0.49 -0.11 6.09
N GLY A 81 -1.21 -1.23 6.03
CA GLY A 81 -2.64 -1.24 5.69
C GLY A 81 -3.52 -0.44 6.65
N VAL A 82 -3.28 -0.54 7.96
CA VAL A 82 -3.97 0.28 8.98
C VAL A 82 -3.63 1.76 8.80
N CYS A 83 -2.35 2.10 8.71
CA CYS A 83 -1.88 3.47 8.52
C CYS A 83 -2.44 4.07 7.22
N ARG A 84 -2.51 3.29 6.13
CA ARG A 84 -3.11 3.71 4.85
C ARG A 84 -4.56 4.13 5.04
N MET A 85 -5.35 3.36 5.77
CA MET A 85 -6.74 3.69 6.04
C MET A 85 -6.84 4.99 6.85
N MET A 86 -6.07 5.10 7.94
CA MET A 86 -6.06 6.30 8.79
C MET A 86 -5.71 7.56 8.01
N PHE A 87 -4.60 7.51 7.25
CA PHE A 87 -4.17 8.59 6.36
C PHE A 87 -5.26 8.95 5.35
N SER A 88 -5.85 7.95 4.68
CA SER A 88 -6.84 8.19 3.63
C SER A 88 -8.11 8.85 4.16
N VAL A 89 -8.58 8.44 5.34
CA VAL A 89 -9.73 9.04 6.03
C VAL A 89 -9.43 10.49 6.42
N VAL A 90 -8.27 10.75 7.03
CA VAL A 90 -7.87 12.10 7.44
C VAL A 90 -7.76 13.03 6.23
N GLN A 91 -7.05 12.61 5.19
CA GLN A 91 -6.89 13.41 3.97
C GLN A 91 -8.23 13.70 3.30
N MET A 92 -9.09 12.68 3.17
CA MET A 92 -10.38 12.87 2.52
C MET A 92 -11.29 13.79 3.33
N ASN A 93 -11.27 13.68 4.66
CA ASN A 93 -12.04 14.57 5.54
C ASN A 93 -11.58 16.03 5.40
N ASN A 94 -10.26 16.28 5.46
CA ASN A 94 -9.69 17.61 5.26
C ASN A 94 -10.07 18.19 3.89
N LEU A 95 -9.93 17.39 2.81
CA LEU A 95 -10.26 17.80 1.46
C LEU A 95 -11.74 18.15 1.30
N ILE A 96 -12.66 17.29 1.76
CA ILE A 96 -14.10 17.52 1.63
C ILE A 96 -14.51 18.75 2.44
N TYR A 97 -14.05 18.84 3.69
CA TYR A 97 -14.44 19.91 4.59
C TYR A 97 -13.93 21.27 4.12
N ILE A 98 -12.63 21.40 3.84
CA ILE A 98 -12.03 22.68 3.47
C ILE A 98 -12.46 23.13 2.07
N ARG A 99 -12.57 22.23 1.09
CA ARG A 99 -13.05 22.59 -0.26
C ARG A 99 -14.46 23.17 -0.23
N ARG A 100 -15.32 22.70 0.68
CA ARG A 100 -16.67 23.27 0.86
C ARG A 100 -16.59 24.75 1.25
N TYR A 101 -15.78 25.10 2.24
CA TYR A 101 -15.62 26.50 2.66
C TYR A 101 -14.94 27.36 1.58
N MET A 102 -13.93 26.84 0.90
CA MET A 102 -13.31 27.52 -0.24
C MET A 102 -14.32 27.83 -1.35
N SER A 103 -15.20 26.88 -1.67
CA SER A 103 -16.20 27.05 -2.74
C SER A 103 -17.27 28.08 -2.41
N GLY A 104 -17.59 28.27 -1.13
CA GLY A 104 -18.57 29.27 -0.65
C GLY A 104 -17.96 30.65 -0.40
N THR A 105 -16.69 30.86 -0.72
CA THR A 105 -15.97 32.12 -0.45
C THR A 105 -15.84 32.95 -1.72
N GLU A 106 -16.25 34.22 -1.67
CA GLU A 106 -16.26 35.11 -2.85
C GLU A 106 -14.93 35.84 -3.06
N THR A 107 -14.27 36.27 -1.98
CA THR A 107 -13.06 37.10 -2.08
C THR A 107 -11.79 36.25 -2.32
N PRO A 108 -10.85 36.73 -3.17
CA PRO A 108 -9.56 36.08 -3.36
C PRO A 108 -8.76 35.91 -2.06
N GLU A 109 -8.83 36.90 -1.17
CA GLU A 109 -8.09 36.92 0.09
C GLU A 109 -8.56 35.79 1.02
N ALA A 110 -9.88 35.60 1.14
CA ALA A 110 -10.42 34.53 1.97
C ALA A 110 -10.19 33.14 1.36
N LYS A 111 -10.16 33.01 0.02
CA LYS A 111 -9.71 31.76 -0.64
C LYS A 111 -8.26 31.43 -0.30
N GLN A 112 -7.37 32.42 -0.29
CA GLN A 112 -5.96 32.23 0.07
C GLN A 112 -5.82 31.78 1.54
N ILE A 113 -6.60 32.33 2.46
CA ILE A 113 -6.61 31.89 3.86
C ILE A 113 -6.96 30.40 3.96
N TRP A 114 -8.02 29.96 3.28
CA TRP A 114 -8.40 28.54 3.28
C TRP A 114 -7.36 27.64 2.61
N GLN A 115 -6.68 28.10 1.55
CA GLN A 115 -5.57 27.37 0.96
C GLN A 115 -4.40 27.21 1.93
N ASN A 116 -4.05 28.27 2.67
CA ASN A 116 -3.01 28.21 3.69
C ASN A 116 -3.38 27.24 4.83
N ILE A 117 -4.65 27.24 5.25
CA ILE A 117 -5.18 26.27 6.22
C ILE A 117 -5.06 24.84 5.67
N LEU A 118 -5.44 24.62 4.41
CA LEU A 118 -5.34 23.32 3.74
C LEU A 118 -3.89 22.81 3.72
N SER A 119 -2.95 23.67 3.32
CA SER A 119 -1.51 23.35 3.34
C SER A 119 -1.02 23.04 4.75
N GLY A 120 -1.49 23.79 5.75
CA GLY A 120 -1.17 23.55 7.16
C GLY A 120 -1.62 22.16 7.64
N VAL A 121 -2.88 21.78 7.40
CA VAL A 121 -3.39 20.46 7.82
C VAL A 121 -2.80 19.30 6.98
N PHE A 122 -2.32 19.59 5.77
CA PHE A 122 -1.62 18.62 4.93
C PHE A 122 -0.26 18.23 5.51
N THR A 123 0.36 19.04 6.37
CA THR A 123 1.58 18.62 7.07
C THR A 123 1.34 17.41 7.98
N VAL A 124 0.18 17.35 8.66
CA VAL A 124 -0.20 16.23 9.54
C VAL A 124 -0.47 14.97 8.72
N GLN A 125 -1.20 15.09 7.61
CA GLN A 125 -1.50 13.93 6.77
C GLN A 125 -0.22 13.41 6.07
N ASN A 126 0.72 14.29 5.71
CA ASN A 126 2.01 13.90 5.16
C ASN A 126 2.84 13.09 6.17
N GLY A 127 2.77 13.44 7.46
CA GLY A 127 3.32 12.63 8.54
C GLY A 127 2.73 11.21 8.58
N LEU A 128 1.40 11.08 8.49
CA LEU A 128 0.74 9.76 8.45
C LEU A 128 1.08 8.98 7.18
N ASN A 129 1.18 9.66 6.04
CA ASN A 129 1.60 9.07 4.77
C ASN A 129 3.02 8.51 4.87
N TYR A 130 3.94 9.28 5.45
CA TYR A 130 5.32 8.83 5.69
C TYR A 130 5.38 7.59 6.59
N VAL A 131 4.60 7.56 7.69
CA VAL A 131 4.55 6.38 8.58
C VAL A 131 4.01 5.15 7.84
N MET A 132 2.97 5.31 7.03
CA MET A 132 2.45 4.24 6.18
C MET A 132 3.52 3.73 5.20
N ASP A 133 4.18 4.63 4.48
CA ASP A 133 5.22 4.29 3.50
C ASP A 133 6.41 3.59 4.18
N PHE A 134 6.83 4.08 5.35
CA PHE A 134 7.90 3.47 6.15
C PHE A 134 7.61 1.99 6.42
N PHE A 135 6.42 1.68 6.96
CA PHE A 135 6.06 0.30 7.24
C PHE A 135 5.89 -0.53 5.96
N LEU A 136 5.36 0.06 4.90
CA LEU A 136 5.21 -0.62 3.61
C LEU A 136 6.57 -0.99 3.01
N ASP A 137 7.52 -0.08 3.01
CA ASP A 137 8.85 -0.29 2.43
C ASP A 137 9.62 -1.33 3.21
N TRP A 138 9.59 -1.26 4.54
CA TRP A 138 10.20 -2.29 5.37
C TRP A 138 9.53 -3.65 5.18
N ALA A 139 8.21 -3.69 5.01
CA ALA A 139 7.51 -4.94 4.67
C ALA A 139 8.05 -5.53 3.37
N ILE A 140 8.15 -4.72 2.32
CA ILE A 140 8.64 -5.14 1.01
C ILE A 140 10.09 -5.61 1.08
N LEU A 141 10.98 -4.87 1.75
CA LEU A 141 12.39 -5.22 1.91
C LEU A 141 12.54 -6.57 2.64
N LEU A 142 11.81 -6.77 3.74
CA LEU A 142 11.85 -8.01 4.52
C LEU A 142 11.27 -9.19 3.75
N LEU A 143 10.13 -9.00 3.08
CA LEU A 143 9.54 -10.05 2.23
C LEU A 143 10.43 -10.35 1.03
N SER A 144 11.13 -9.36 0.47
CA SER A 144 12.11 -9.59 -0.60
C SER A 144 13.25 -10.49 -0.13
N ILE A 145 13.76 -10.28 1.09
CA ILE A 145 14.77 -11.17 1.69
C ILE A 145 14.22 -12.60 1.83
N ALA A 146 12.99 -12.75 2.32
CA ALA A 146 12.35 -14.07 2.43
C ALA A 146 12.16 -14.75 1.07
N ILE A 147 11.71 -13.98 0.06
CA ILE A 147 11.43 -14.46 -1.29
C ILE A 147 12.70 -14.97 -1.99
N TRP A 148 13.89 -14.48 -1.63
CA TRP A 148 15.16 -14.89 -2.25
C TRP A 148 15.37 -16.40 -2.32
N ARG A 149 14.93 -17.12 -1.29
CA ARG A 149 15.03 -18.60 -1.19
C ARG A 149 13.69 -19.31 -1.42
N HIS A 150 12.62 -18.58 -1.75
CA HIS A 150 11.29 -19.15 -1.88
C HIS A 150 11.17 -19.94 -3.21
N PRO A 151 10.77 -21.23 -3.18
CA PRO A 151 10.85 -22.11 -4.35
C PRO A 151 9.95 -21.67 -5.51
N LYS A 152 8.84 -20.96 -5.23
CA LYS A 152 7.91 -20.49 -6.25
C LYS A 152 8.16 -19.06 -6.73
N LEU A 153 8.71 -18.15 -5.92
CA LEU A 153 8.87 -16.74 -6.31
C LEU A 153 10.29 -16.46 -6.80
N GLY A 154 11.33 -17.04 -6.19
CA GLY A 154 12.69 -16.95 -6.70
C GLY A 154 13.31 -15.54 -6.66
N LYS A 155 14.54 -15.46 -7.18
CA LYS A 155 15.43 -14.29 -6.99
C LYS A 155 14.98 -13.03 -7.71
N ILE A 156 14.30 -13.14 -8.86
CA ILE A 156 13.89 -11.98 -9.66
C ILE A 156 12.94 -11.08 -8.85
N PHE A 157 11.94 -11.67 -8.20
CA PHE A 157 10.98 -10.93 -7.37
C PHE A 157 11.66 -10.33 -6.14
N SER A 158 12.63 -11.05 -5.57
CA SER A 158 13.43 -10.55 -4.44
C SER A 158 14.25 -9.32 -4.83
N VAL A 159 15.04 -9.39 -5.91
CA VAL A 159 15.85 -8.26 -6.38
C VAL A 159 14.96 -7.07 -6.74
N PHE A 160 13.89 -7.30 -7.51
CA PHE A 160 13.00 -6.22 -7.90
C PHE A 160 12.37 -5.55 -6.67
N GLY A 161 11.88 -6.33 -5.71
CA GLY A 161 11.29 -5.82 -4.47
C GLY A 161 12.28 -5.03 -3.62
N PHE A 162 13.51 -5.53 -3.51
CA PHE A 162 14.57 -4.86 -2.76
C PHE A 162 14.92 -3.50 -3.37
N ILE A 163 15.01 -3.43 -4.71
CA ILE A 163 15.29 -2.18 -5.44
C ILE A 163 14.13 -1.19 -5.27
N VAL A 164 12.88 -1.59 -5.53
CA VAL A 164 11.75 -0.65 -5.47
C VAL A 164 11.42 -0.20 -4.06
N GLY A 165 11.45 -1.10 -3.07
CA GLY A 165 11.21 -0.75 -1.68
C GLY A 165 12.34 0.11 -1.11
N GLY A 166 13.60 -0.20 -1.46
CA GLY A 166 14.75 0.61 -1.05
C GLY A 166 14.74 2.00 -1.68
N LEU A 167 14.46 2.09 -2.97
CA LEU A 167 14.36 3.37 -3.68
C LEU A 167 13.23 4.24 -3.12
N HIS A 168 12.03 3.66 -2.94
CA HIS A 168 10.89 4.39 -2.39
C HIS A 168 11.18 4.89 -0.97
N PHE A 169 11.75 4.04 -0.10
CA PHE A 169 12.15 4.41 1.25
C PHE A 169 13.16 5.57 1.26
N LEU A 170 14.24 5.45 0.48
CA LEU A 170 15.30 6.46 0.45
C LEU A 170 14.78 7.81 -0.05
N MET A 171 13.92 7.81 -1.07
CA MET A 171 13.31 9.04 -1.58
C MET A 171 12.41 9.69 -0.53
N LYS A 172 11.58 8.91 0.17
CA LYS A 172 10.70 9.41 1.23
C LYS A 172 11.48 9.94 2.43
N ALA A 173 12.50 9.22 2.88
CA ALA A 173 13.35 9.64 3.98
C ALA A 173 14.14 10.92 3.65
N HIS A 174 14.56 11.10 2.40
CA HIS A 174 15.28 12.28 1.96
C HIS A 174 14.39 13.53 1.83
N THR A 175 13.15 13.36 1.39
CA THR A 175 12.23 14.48 1.08
C THR A 175 11.30 14.85 2.23
N PHE A 176 11.19 14.01 3.25
CA PHE A 176 10.36 14.28 4.42
C PHE A 176 10.70 15.65 5.05
N PRO A 177 9.69 16.50 5.37
CA PRO A 177 8.24 16.21 5.43
C PRO A 177 7.46 16.37 4.13
N GLU A 178 8.12 16.72 3.03
CA GLU A 178 7.49 16.94 1.73
C GLU A 178 7.41 15.62 0.91
N PRO A 179 6.31 15.35 0.20
CA PRO A 179 6.25 14.22 -0.72
C PRO A 179 7.30 14.37 -1.85
N PRO A 180 7.89 13.26 -2.35
CA PRO A 180 8.92 13.33 -3.38
C PRO A 180 8.51 14.11 -4.63
N ALA A 181 7.25 13.96 -5.07
CA ALA A 181 6.70 14.68 -6.22
C ALA A 181 6.65 16.21 -6.02
N GLU A 182 6.41 16.66 -4.79
CA GLU A 182 6.37 18.09 -4.42
C GLU A 182 7.80 18.64 -4.28
N ALA A 183 8.75 17.81 -3.87
CA ALA A 183 10.18 18.13 -3.80
C ALA A 183 10.93 18.04 -5.15
N GLY A 184 10.21 17.86 -6.27
CA GLY A 184 10.80 17.80 -7.62
C GLY A 184 11.40 16.45 -8.02
N LEU A 185 11.18 15.39 -7.24
CA LEU A 185 11.51 14.02 -7.61
C LEU A 185 10.29 13.31 -8.23
N PHE A 186 10.48 12.11 -8.80
CA PHE A 186 9.35 11.32 -9.29
C PHE A 186 8.68 10.51 -8.16
N ASP A 187 7.46 10.03 -8.38
CA ASP A 187 6.76 9.15 -7.43
C ASP A 187 7.15 7.68 -7.69
N ALA A 188 7.79 7.03 -6.72
CA ALA A 188 8.17 5.61 -6.79
C ALA A 188 7.05 4.65 -6.33
N GLY A 189 5.95 5.16 -5.76
CA GLY A 189 4.80 4.35 -5.32
C GLY A 189 4.16 3.47 -6.43
N PRO A 190 4.08 3.92 -7.70
CA PRO A 190 3.68 3.05 -8.81
C PRO A 190 4.57 1.83 -9.00
N LEU A 191 5.89 1.94 -8.79
CA LEU A 191 6.83 0.82 -8.94
C LEU A 191 6.61 -0.23 -7.84
N VAL A 192 6.38 0.22 -6.61
CA VAL A 192 5.99 -0.64 -5.48
C VAL A 192 4.69 -1.39 -5.80
N SER A 193 3.70 -0.69 -6.35
CA SER A 193 2.41 -1.28 -6.73
C SER A 193 2.56 -2.33 -7.84
N ILE A 194 3.44 -2.10 -8.83
CA ILE A 194 3.76 -3.04 -9.89
C ILE A 194 4.41 -4.31 -9.32
N TRP A 195 5.40 -4.16 -8.43
CA TRP A 195 6.02 -5.29 -7.76
C TRP A 195 5.00 -6.13 -6.97
N ALA A 196 4.15 -5.46 -6.18
CA ALA A 196 3.11 -6.14 -5.41
C ALA A 196 2.14 -6.89 -6.33
N ALA A 197 1.71 -6.27 -7.44
CA ALA A 197 0.86 -6.91 -8.44
C ALA A 197 1.50 -8.18 -9.00
N PHE A 198 2.78 -8.14 -9.37
CA PHE A 198 3.49 -9.31 -9.87
C PHE A 198 3.57 -10.42 -8.83
N VAL A 199 3.92 -10.11 -7.58
CA VAL A 199 3.97 -11.11 -6.50
C VAL A 199 2.61 -11.78 -6.34
N VAL A 200 1.53 -11.00 -6.24
CA VAL A 200 0.18 -11.52 -6.00
C VAL A 200 -0.32 -12.37 -7.17
N ILE A 201 -0.11 -11.93 -8.42
CA ILE A 201 -0.45 -12.70 -9.63
C ILE A 201 0.35 -14.01 -9.68
N TRP A 202 1.63 -13.96 -9.31
CA TRP A 202 2.48 -15.14 -9.33
C TRP A 202 2.09 -16.16 -8.25
N VAL A 203 1.70 -15.69 -7.07
CA VAL A 203 1.11 -16.52 -6.01
C VAL A 203 -0.18 -17.18 -6.49
N LEU A 204 -1.07 -16.42 -7.15
CA LEU A 204 -2.30 -16.97 -7.74
C LEU A 204 -2.00 -18.11 -8.72
N ARG A 205 -1.05 -17.90 -9.62
CA ARG A 205 -0.63 -18.90 -10.61
C ARG A 205 -0.09 -20.17 -9.95
N ASN A 206 0.53 -20.06 -8.78
CA ASN A 206 1.15 -21.17 -8.06
C ASN A 206 0.31 -21.67 -6.88
N ILE A 207 -0.99 -21.34 -6.82
CA ILE A 207 -1.81 -21.63 -5.64
C ILE A 207 -2.05 -23.12 -5.40
N SER A 208 -1.97 -23.95 -6.43
CA SER A 208 -2.03 -25.42 -6.31
C SER A 208 -0.87 -25.98 -5.48
N TRP A 209 0.23 -25.23 -5.37
CA TRP A 209 1.33 -25.61 -4.49
C TRP A 209 0.91 -25.71 -3.03
N MET A 210 -0.19 -25.05 -2.62
CA MET A 210 -0.71 -25.19 -1.26
C MET A 210 -1.35 -26.56 -0.97
N ASP A 211 -1.56 -27.40 -2.00
CA ASP A 211 -2.12 -28.75 -1.86
C ASP A 211 -1.04 -29.85 -1.76
N GLU A 212 0.20 -29.53 -2.17
CA GLU A 212 1.38 -30.39 -2.06
C GLU A 212 1.88 -30.47 -0.61
#